data_AF-A0A2N1W8U2-F1
#
_entry.id   AF-A0A2N1W8U2-F1
#
_cell.length_a   1.000
_cell.length_b   1.000
_cell.length_c   1.000
_cell.angle_alpha   90.00
_cell.angle_beta   90.00
_cell.angle_gamma   90.00
#
_symmetry.space_group_name_H-M   'P 1'
#
loop_
_entity.id
_entity.type
_entity.pdbx_description
1 polymer ?
#
loop_
_entity_poly.entity_id
_entity_poly.type
_entity_poly.pdbx_seq_one_letter_code
_entity_poly.pdbx_strand_id
1 'polypeptide(L)'
;AWPSAEIAVMGAKGAVEILYRGEIAAAPDPAAEAARRTDEYSAAFANPYQAAARGYIDDVIDPRDSRAKLIDGLKTLASKRDRNPPRKHGCMPL
;
A
#
# COMPACT_ATOMS: atom_id res chain seq x y z
N ALA A 1 -2.68 1.82 9.29
CA ALA A 1 -3.45 0.91 8.42
C ALA A 1 -4.12 -0.19 9.26
N TRP A 2 -5.14 -0.88 8.75
CA TRP A 2 -5.64 -2.11 9.37
C TRP A 2 -4.79 -3.32 8.98
N PRO A 3 -4.86 -4.46 9.70
CA PRO A 3 -4.09 -5.64 9.36
C PRO A 3 -4.49 -6.25 8.00
N SER A 4 -5.73 -6.01 7.56
CA SER A 4 -6.27 -6.44 6.27
C SER A 4 -5.97 -5.47 5.12
N ALA A 5 -5.19 -4.41 5.34
CA ALA A 5 -4.89 -3.44 4.30
C ALA A 5 -3.82 -3.99 3.34
N GLU A 6 -4.12 -3.95 2.05
CA GLU A 6 -3.17 -4.30 0.99
C GLU A 6 -2.57 -3.02 0.40
N ILE A 7 -1.25 -2.87 0.53
CA ILE A 7 -0.52 -1.69 0.04
C ILE A 7 0.53 -2.16 -0.96
N ALA A 8 0.22 -2.02 -2.25
CA ALA A 8 1.09 -2.42 -3.35
C ALA A 8 1.08 -1.39 -4.48
N VAL A 9 2.13 -1.39 -5.31
CA VAL A 9 2.23 -0.52 -6.49
C VAL A 9 1.19 -0.85 -7.56
N MET A 10 0.82 -2.12 -7.67
CA MET A 10 -0.21 -2.66 -8.55
C MET A 10 -0.73 -3.98 -7.99
N GLY A 11 -1.80 -4.52 -8.57
CA GLY A 11 -2.37 -5.81 -8.17
C GLY A 11 -1.36 -6.96 -8.34
N ALA A 12 -1.37 -7.92 -7.40
CA ALA A 12 -0.38 -8.99 -7.32
C ALA A 12 -0.26 -9.79 -8.62
N LYS A 13 -1.39 -10.16 -9.24
CA LYS A 13 -1.41 -10.88 -10.52
C LYS A 13 -0.69 -10.11 -11.64
N GLY A 14 -0.99 -8.81 -11.78
CA GLY A 14 -0.36 -7.97 -12.80
C GLY A 14 1.13 -7.78 -12.56
N ALA A 15 1.55 -7.67 -11.29
CA ALA A 15 2.97 -7.62 -10.94
C ALA A 15 3.69 -8.93 -11.32
N VAL A 16 3.09 -10.08 -11.01
CA VAL A 16 3.65 -11.40 -11.27
C VAL A 16 3.79 -11.70 -12.77
N GLU A 17 2.79 -11.33 -13.57
CA GLU A 17 2.83 -11.50 -15.03
C GLU A 17 3.98 -10.72 -15.69
N ILE A 18 4.41 -9.61 -15.10
CA ILE A 18 5.53 -8.80 -15.57
C ILE A 18 6.86 -9.31 -15.00
N LEU A 19 6.93 -9.52 -13.69
CA LEU A 19 8.17 -9.89 -12.97
C LEU A 19 8.64 -11.31 -13.29
N TYR A 20 7.72 -12.27 -13.34
CA TYR A 20 8.02 -13.69 -13.50
C TYR A 20 7.64 -14.22 -14.87
N ARG A 21 7.47 -13.33 -15.86
CA ARG A 21 7.05 -13.68 -17.22
C ARG A 21 7.83 -14.83 -17.83
N GLY A 22 9.15 -14.80 -17.69
CA GLY A 22 10.05 -15.83 -18.24
C GLY A 22 9.92 -17.17 -17.52
N GLU A 23 9.82 -17.16 -16.19
CA GLU A 23 9.66 -18.37 -15.37
C GLU A 23 8.31 -19.05 -15.63
N ILE A 24 7.25 -18.26 -15.71
CA ILE A 24 5.90 -18.74 -16.03
C ILE A 24 5.87 -19.35 -17.42
N ALA A 25 6.51 -18.72 -18.41
CA ALA A 25 6.55 -19.23 -19.78
C ALA A 25 7.40 -20.51 -19.94
N ALA A 26 8.42 -20.69 -19.10
CA ALA A 26 9.28 -21.87 -19.10
C ALA A 26 8.74 -23.03 -18.24
N ALA A 27 7.70 -22.79 -17.43
CA ALA A 27 7.13 -23.78 -16.53
C ALA A 27 6.36 -24.88 -17.29
N PRO A 28 6.38 -26.13 -16.79
CA PRO A 28 5.56 -27.22 -17.35
C PRO A 28 4.06 -26.94 -17.28
N ASP A 29 3.63 -26.22 -16.25
CA ASP A 29 2.28 -25.70 -16.08
C ASP A 29 2.35 -24.20 -15.76
N PRO A 30 2.25 -23.33 -16.78
CA PRO A 30 2.29 -21.88 -16.61
C PRO A 30 1.17 -21.34 -15.70
N ALA A 31 0.00 -21.97 -15.71
CA ALA A 31 -1.13 -21.51 -14.91
C ALA A 31 -0.90 -21.79 -13.42
N ALA A 32 -0.41 -23.00 -13.10
CA ALA A 32 -0.06 -23.35 -11.72
C ALA A 32 1.11 -22.50 -11.19
N GLU A 33 2.14 -22.25 -12.01
CA GLU A 33 3.27 -21.43 -11.60
C GLU A 33 2.88 -19.96 -11.40
N ALA A 34 2.03 -19.40 -12.27
CA ALA A 34 1.50 -18.05 -12.10
C ALA A 34 0.67 -17.92 -10.81
N ALA A 35 -0.16 -18.91 -10.49
CA ALA A 35 -0.93 -18.94 -9.24
C ALA A 35 0.01 -18.98 -8.02
N ARG A 36 0.97 -19.89 -8.01
CA ARG A 36 1.97 -20.02 -6.93
C ARG A 36 2.72 -18.72 -6.69
N ARG A 37 3.23 -18.10 -7.76
CA ARG A 37 3.95 -16.81 -7.67
C ARG A 37 3.06 -15.67 -7.21
N THR A 38 1.78 -15.68 -7.60
CA THR A 38 0.81 -14.67 -7.15
C THR A 38 0.57 -14.77 -5.64
N ASP A 39 0.44 -15.98 -5.12
CA ASP A 39 0.24 -16.21 -3.68
C ASP A 39 1.49 -15.81 -2.88
N GLU A 40 2.68 -16.20 -3.36
CA GLU A 40 3.97 -15.78 -2.77
C GLU A 40 4.12 -14.25 -2.75
N TYR A 41 3.82 -13.60 -3.87
CA TYR A 41 3.90 -12.15 -3.99
C TYR A 41 2.90 -11.46 -3.06
N SER A 42 1.68 -11.98 -2.98
CA SER A 42 0.64 -11.44 -2.09
C SER A 42 1.04 -11.57 -0.63
N ALA A 43 1.53 -12.73 -0.21
CA ALA A 43 2.00 -12.93 1.16
C ALA A 43 3.18 -12.00 1.52
N ALA A 44 4.13 -11.83 0.60
CA ALA A 44 5.33 -11.04 0.85
C ALA A 44 5.09 -9.52 0.81
N PHE A 45 4.25 -9.06 -0.12
CA PHE A 45 4.12 -7.63 -0.46
C PHE A 45 2.72 -7.05 -0.27
N ALA A 46 1.65 -7.83 -0.38
CA ALA A 46 0.28 -7.36 -0.18
C ALA A 46 -0.09 -7.35 1.31
N ASN A 47 0.76 -6.75 2.13
CA ASN A 47 0.53 -6.57 3.57
C ASN A 47 0.96 -5.16 4.01
N PRO A 48 0.39 -4.62 5.10
CA PRO A 48 0.64 -3.24 5.51
C PRO A 48 2.02 -3.08 6.18
N TYR A 49 2.65 -4.17 6.60
CA TYR A 49 3.87 -4.14 7.42
C TYR A 49 5.09 -3.64 6.64
N GLN A 50 5.16 -3.91 5.33
CA GLN A 50 6.21 -3.36 4.48
C GLN A 50 6.16 -1.82 4.41
N ALA A 51 4.95 -1.26 4.33
CA ALA A 51 4.76 0.19 4.36
C ALA A 51 5.08 0.78 5.73
N ALA A 52 4.73 0.08 6.82
CA ALA A 52 5.05 0.48 8.19
C ALA A 52 6.57 0.48 8.44
N ALA A 53 7.28 -0.56 8.00
CA ALA A 53 8.74 -0.67 8.15
C ALA A 53 9.50 0.46 7.44
N ARG A 54 8.92 1.06 6.39
CA ARG A 54 9.47 2.20 5.66
C ARG A 54 9.02 3.56 6.20
N GLY A 55 8.13 3.59 7.20
CA GLY A 55 7.56 4.82 7.75
C GLY A 55 6.59 5.53 6.80
N TYR A 56 6.03 4.83 5.79
CA TYR A 56 4.97 5.40 4.94
C TYR A 56 3.63 5.45 5.65
N ILE A 57 3.42 4.55 6.61
CA ILE A 57 2.31 4.59 7.55
C ILE A 57 2.88 4.59 8.96
N ASP A 58 2.23 5.31 9.87
CA ASP A 58 2.72 5.45 11.25
C ASP A 58 2.52 4.17 12.07
N ASP A 59 1.44 3.42 11.82
CA ASP A 59 1.04 2.28 12.67
C ASP A 59 0.13 1.28 11.92
N VAL A 60 0.12 0.03 12.36
CA VAL A 60 -0.87 -1.01 11.99
C VAL A 60 -1.75 -1.29 13.20
N ILE A 61 -3.01 -0.88 13.15
CA ILE A 61 -3.92 -0.85 14.31
C ILE A 61 -5.04 -1.87 14.17
N ASP A 62 -5.59 -2.34 15.30
CA ASP A 62 -6.85 -3.09 15.29
C ASP A 62 -7.99 -2.20 14.76
N PRO A 63 -8.88 -2.70 13.89
CA PRO A 63 -10.01 -1.92 13.38
C PRO A 63 -10.86 -1.26 14.47
N ARG A 64 -10.98 -1.86 15.65
CA ARG A 64 -11.74 -1.32 16.79
C ARG A 64 -11.11 -0.07 17.39
N ASP A 65 -9.79 0.08 17.28
CA ASP A 65 -9.05 1.22 17.83
C ASP A 65 -9.08 2.45 16.91
N SER A 66 -9.62 2.31 15.70
CA SER A 66 -9.66 3.37 14.68
C SER A 66 -10.21 4.69 15.22
N ARG A 67 -11.32 4.64 15.97
CA ARG A 67 -11.95 5.86 16.52
C ARG A 67 -11.04 6.55 17.52
N ALA A 68 -10.39 5.81 18.41
CA ALA A 68 -9.50 6.38 19.42
C ALA A 68 -8.27 7.01 18.77
N LYS A 69 -7.64 6.31 17.81
CA LYS A 69 -6.49 6.81 17.04
C LYS A 69 -6.82 8.08 16.25
N LEU A 70 -8.00 8.15 15.63
CA LEU A 70 -8.46 9.35 14.92
C LEU A 70 -8.63 10.54 15.86
N ILE A 71 -9.25 10.34 17.03
CA ILE A 71 -9.44 11.41 18.02
C ILE A 71 -8.09 11.97 18.49
N ASP A 72 -7.13 11.09 18.78
CA ASP A 72 -5.80 11.47 19.23
C ASP A 72 -5.01 12.25 18.16
N GLY A 73 -5.03 11.75 16.92
CA GLY A 73 -4.41 12.44 15.78
C GLY A 73 -5.01 13.84 15.54
N LEU A 74 -6.34 13.97 15.59
CA LEU A 74 -7.02 15.26 15.43
C LEU A 74 -6.69 16.24 16.55
N LYS A 75 -6.58 15.78 17.81
CA LYS A 75 -6.14 16.61 18.94
C LYS A 75 -4.72 17.13 18.74
N THR A 76 -3.80 16.25 18.34
CA THR A 76 -2.40 16.61 18.07
C THR A 76 -2.28 17.62 16.93
N LEU A 77 -3.11 17.48 15.90
CA LEU A 77 -3.10 18.34 14.71
C LEU A 77 -3.90 19.64 14.87
N ALA A 78 -4.61 19.85 15.98
CA ALA A 78 -5.54 20.97 16.18
C ALA A 78 -4.88 22.35 16.00
N SER A 79 -3.60 22.49 16.36
CA SER A 79 -2.85 23.73 16.24
C SER A 79 -1.91 23.78 15.02
N LYS A 80 -1.95 22.79 14.13
CA LYS A 80 -1.07 22.75 12.95
C LYS A 80 -1.31 23.99 12.08
N ARG A 81 -0.20 24.61 11.62
CA ARG A 81 -0.19 25.72 10.66
C ARG A 81 0.84 25.40 9.59
N ASP A 82 0.42 25.49 8.33
CA ASP A 82 1.26 25.20 7.17
C ASP A 82 1.09 26.31 6.13
N ARG A 83 2.12 26.59 5.32
CA ARG A 83 2.12 27.68 4.35
C ARG A 83 2.66 27.20 3.02
N ASN A 84 1.91 27.51 1.96
CA ASN A 84 2.35 27.28 0.59
C ASN A 84 3.11 28.51 0.04
N PRO A 85 3.97 28.33 -0.98
CA PRO A 85 4.59 29.43 -1.71
C PRO A 85 3.54 30.41 -2.30
N PRO A 86 3.84 31.72 -2.38
CA PRO A 86 2.90 32.72 -2.88
C PRO A 86 2.61 32.52 -4.38
N ARG A 87 1.33 32.48 -4.74
CA ARG A 87 0.83 32.37 -6.12
C ARG A 87 -0.59 32.95 -6.22
N LYS A 88 -1.03 33.36 -7.42
CA LYS A 88 -2.40 33.85 -7.65
C LYS A 88 -3.46 32.77 -7.39
N HIS A 89 -3.24 31.58 -7.96
CA HIS A 89 -4.03 30.37 -7.75
C HIS A 89 -3.23 29.14 -8.25
N GLY A 90 -3.75 27.93 -8.07
CA GLY A 90 -3.17 26.71 -8.65
C GLY A 90 -3.47 26.58 -10.15
N CYS A 91 -2.84 25.59 -10.79
CA CYS A 91 -3.16 25.11 -12.14
C CYS A 91 -3.54 23.63 -12.02
N MET A 92 -4.77 23.36 -11.59
CA MET A 92 -5.27 21.99 -11.52
C MET A 92 -5.61 21.51 -12.94
N PRO A 93 -5.34 20.24 -13.31
CA PRO A 93 -5.77 19.69 -14.60
C PRO A 93 -7.28 19.89 -14.80
N LEU A 94 -7.67 20.38 -16.00
CA LEU A 94 -9.06 20.56 -16.43
C LEU A 94 -9.50 19.40 -17.32
#